data_AF-A0AAD8X0F5-F1
#
_entry.id   AF-A0AAD8X0F5-F1
#
_cell.length_a   1.000
_cell.length_b   1.000
_cell.length_c   1.000
_cell.angle_alpha   90.00
_cell.angle_beta   90.00
_cell.angle_gamma   90.00
#
_symmetry.space_group_name_H-M   'P 1'
#
loop_
_entity.id
_entity.type
_entity.pdbx_description
1 polymer ?
#
loop_
_entity_poly.entity_id
_entity_poly.type
_entity_poly.pdbx_seq_one_letter_code
_entity_poly.pdbx_strand_id
1 'polypeptide(L)'
;MSNGPFILNFDCDHYINNAQAVREAMCFMMDRGGERICYIQFPQRFEGIDPSDRYANHNTVFFDGNMRALDGLQGPMYVGTGCMFRRFALYGFDPPRTAEYTGWMFKKKKVTTFKQDPESDTQSLKTEDFDAELTAQLVPRRFGNSSAMLASIPVAEFQARPIADHPAILHGRPPGSLTVPRAPLDPPTVAEAVSVISCWYEDKTEWGERVGWIYGSVTEDVVTGYRMHNRGWRSVYWISKRDAFLGTAPINMTDRLHQVLRWATGSVEIFFSRNNAFLASRRLMFLQRVAYLNVGIYPFTSIFLLTYCFIPALSLFSGFFIVQTLNVAFLCYLLTITITLIALGVLEVKWSGIELEDWWRNEQFWLISGTRILLDHSNNLIKLGSCMILTLTTLSIWTIHVMAGTSAHLYAVVQGLLKVMAGIEISFTLTAKAAAEDNEDIYADLYVVKWSSLLIPPITIGMINIIAIAFAFARTVYSDNPRWGKFIGGGFFSFWVLAHLYPFAKGLMGRRGKTPTIVFVWSGLISITISLLWVAISPPDANSSGGVRGTGFQFP
;
A
#
# COMPACT_ATOMS: atom_id res chain seq x y z
N MET A 1 -20.13 -4.79 -29.83
CA MET A 1 -19.93 -4.38 -28.42
C MET A 1 -20.88 -5.12 -27.49
N SER A 2 -20.43 -5.52 -26.28
CA SER A 2 -21.22 -6.26 -25.27
C SER A 2 -21.47 -5.45 -24.01
N ASN A 3 -22.70 -5.44 -23.51
CA ASN A 3 -23.06 -4.80 -22.24
C ASN A 3 -22.95 -5.78 -21.05
N GLY A 4 -21.77 -6.34 -20.81
CA GLY A 4 -21.58 -7.32 -19.73
C GLY A 4 -21.78 -6.69 -18.35
N PRO A 5 -22.63 -7.23 -17.45
CA PRO A 5 -22.94 -6.64 -16.14
C PRO A 5 -21.75 -6.65 -15.17
N PHE A 6 -20.78 -7.54 -15.40
CA PHE A 6 -19.54 -7.63 -14.65
C PHE A 6 -18.34 -7.38 -15.56
N ILE A 7 -17.32 -6.72 -15.04
CA ILE A 7 -16.09 -6.34 -15.75
C ILE A 7 -14.91 -6.92 -14.97
N LEU A 8 -14.11 -7.78 -15.60
CA LEU A 8 -12.88 -8.29 -15.02
C LEU A 8 -11.71 -7.39 -15.46
N ASN A 9 -11.03 -6.76 -14.50
CA ASN A 9 -9.84 -5.98 -14.74
C ASN A 9 -8.57 -6.78 -14.41
N PHE A 10 -7.59 -6.75 -15.31
CA PHE A 10 -6.24 -7.28 -15.08
C PHE A 10 -5.23 -6.63 -16.04
N ASP A 11 -3.96 -6.63 -15.64
CA ASP A 11 -2.86 -5.99 -16.36
C ASP A 11 -2.18 -6.94 -17.36
N CYS A 12 -1.46 -6.38 -18.33
CA CYS A 12 -0.74 -7.14 -19.37
C CYS A 12 0.30 -8.12 -18.83
N ASP A 13 0.83 -7.86 -17.64
CA ASP A 13 1.82 -8.72 -16.99
C ASP A 13 1.19 -9.80 -16.11
N HIS A 14 -0.15 -9.88 -16.07
CA HIS A 14 -0.93 -10.89 -15.38
C HIS A 14 -1.73 -11.76 -16.34
N TYR A 15 -1.87 -13.04 -16.02
CA TYR A 15 -2.69 -13.99 -16.78
C TYR A 15 -3.58 -14.82 -15.86
N ILE A 16 -4.65 -15.37 -16.44
CA ILE A 16 -5.58 -16.25 -15.73
C ILE A 16 -4.95 -17.64 -15.60
N ASN A 17 -4.56 -18.01 -14.38
CA ASN A 17 -3.97 -19.31 -14.07
C ASN A 17 -5.04 -20.36 -13.71
N ASN A 18 -6.20 -19.93 -13.19
CA ASN A 18 -7.33 -20.81 -12.89
C ASN A 18 -8.54 -20.48 -13.78
N ALA A 19 -8.92 -21.39 -14.68
CA ALA A 19 -10.11 -21.24 -15.53
C ALA A 19 -11.43 -21.15 -14.73
N GLN A 20 -11.44 -21.54 -13.45
CA GLN A 20 -12.61 -21.41 -12.57
C GLN A 20 -12.75 -20.02 -11.93
N ALA A 21 -11.76 -19.12 -12.07
CA ALA A 21 -11.76 -17.82 -11.40
C ALA A 21 -13.05 -17.00 -11.64
N VAL A 22 -13.50 -16.93 -12.90
CA VAL A 22 -14.76 -16.24 -13.24
C VAL A 22 -15.96 -16.94 -12.60
N ARG A 23 -16.01 -18.27 -12.65
CA ARG A 23 -17.11 -19.04 -12.04
C ARG A 23 -17.18 -18.84 -10.53
N GLU A 24 -16.04 -18.87 -9.86
CA GLU A 24 -15.93 -18.64 -8.41
C GLU A 24 -16.38 -17.23 -8.04
N ALA A 25 -15.95 -16.21 -8.81
CA ALA A 25 -16.42 -14.83 -8.61
C ALA A 25 -17.94 -14.70 -8.81
N MET A 26 -18.48 -15.37 -9.83
CA MET A 26 -19.92 -15.36 -10.09
C MET A 26 -20.73 -15.99 -8.96
N CYS A 27 -20.19 -16.99 -8.24
CA CYS A 27 -20.86 -17.55 -7.06
C CYS A 27 -21.15 -16.46 -6.03
N PHE A 28 -20.19 -15.60 -5.71
CA PHE A 28 -20.43 -14.50 -4.75
C PHE A 28 -21.39 -13.44 -5.28
N MET A 29 -21.26 -13.05 -6.56
CA MET A 29 -22.13 -12.02 -7.14
C MET A 29 -23.60 -12.47 -7.26
N MET A 30 -23.83 -13.78 -7.38
CA MET A 30 -25.15 -14.38 -7.59
C MET A 30 -25.75 -15.00 -6.32
N ASP A 31 -25.01 -15.08 -5.22
CA ASP A 31 -25.50 -15.61 -3.94
C ASP A 31 -26.30 -14.56 -3.14
N ARG A 32 -26.88 -14.98 -2.03
CA ARG A 32 -27.65 -14.18 -1.08
C ARG A 32 -26.82 -12.99 -0.57
N GLY A 33 -27.27 -11.77 -0.84
CA GLY A 33 -26.55 -10.57 -0.47
C GLY A 33 -25.52 -10.11 -1.51
N GLY A 34 -25.34 -10.85 -2.60
CA GLY A 34 -24.46 -10.53 -3.72
C GLY A 34 -24.85 -9.24 -4.44
N GLU A 35 -26.11 -8.81 -4.33
CA GLU A 35 -26.61 -7.53 -4.86
C GLU A 35 -25.93 -6.30 -4.24
N ARG A 36 -25.26 -6.45 -3.09
CA ARG A 36 -24.49 -5.39 -2.40
C ARG A 36 -22.99 -5.45 -2.66
N ILE A 37 -22.52 -6.41 -3.46
CA ILE A 37 -21.10 -6.56 -3.78
C ILE A 37 -20.77 -5.70 -4.99
N CYS A 38 -19.84 -4.75 -4.85
CA CYS A 38 -19.35 -3.92 -5.94
C CYS A 38 -18.19 -4.56 -6.71
N TYR A 39 -17.33 -5.32 -6.04
CA TYR A 39 -16.26 -6.06 -6.69
C TYR A 39 -15.74 -7.22 -5.86
N ILE A 40 -15.08 -8.16 -6.53
CA ILE A 40 -14.37 -9.29 -5.93
C ILE A 40 -12.89 -9.14 -6.27
N GLN A 41 -12.07 -9.01 -5.24
CA GLN A 41 -10.62 -8.88 -5.36
C GLN A 41 -9.97 -10.25 -5.13
N PHE A 42 -9.13 -10.67 -6.07
CA PHE A 42 -8.29 -11.85 -5.93
C PHE A 42 -6.88 -11.44 -5.43
N PRO A 43 -6.14 -12.32 -4.74
CA PRO A 43 -4.74 -12.09 -4.40
C PRO A 43 -3.91 -11.92 -5.68
N GLN A 44 -3.01 -10.94 -5.69
CA GLN A 44 -1.98 -10.84 -6.71
C GLN A 44 -0.83 -11.75 -6.30
N ARG A 45 -0.45 -12.63 -7.21
CA ARG A 45 0.60 -13.62 -7.00
C ARG A 45 1.56 -13.53 -8.17
N PHE A 46 2.83 -13.77 -7.92
CA PHE A 46 3.85 -13.59 -8.93
C PHE A 46 4.71 -14.83 -9.11
N GLU A 47 5.09 -15.07 -10.36
CA GLU A 47 6.08 -16.07 -10.75
C GLU A 47 7.46 -15.43 -10.97
N GLY A 48 8.51 -16.25 -10.99
CA GLY A 48 9.89 -15.79 -11.22
C GLY A 48 10.58 -15.19 -10.00
N ILE A 49 10.06 -15.43 -8.80
CA ILE A 49 10.69 -14.98 -7.56
C ILE A 49 11.85 -15.92 -7.19
N ASP A 50 12.99 -15.34 -6.81
CA ASP A 50 14.15 -16.07 -6.28
C ASP A 50 13.74 -16.87 -5.02
N PRO A 51 14.19 -18.13 -4.84
CA PRO A 51 13.91 -18.91 -3.64
C PRO A 51 14.22 -18.21 -2.31
N SER A 52 15.16 -17.26 -2.29
CA SER A 52 15.47 -16.49 -1.09
C SER A 52 14.52 -15.31 -0.82
N ASP A 53 13.65 -14.97 -1.78
CA ASP A 53 12.74 -13.80 -1.83
C ASP A 53 13.32 -12.56 -1.12
N ARG A 54 14.52 -12.17 -1.55
CA ARG A 54 15.32 -11.12 -0.89
C ARG A 54 14.59 -9.78 -0.77
N TYR A 55 13.63 -9.52 -1.65
CA TYR A 55 12.89 -8.24 -1.73
C TYR A 55 11.44 -8.34 -1.23
N ALA A 56 11.04 -9.50 -0.68
CA ALA A 56 9.67 -9.79 -0.25
C ALA A 56 8.62 -9.45 -1.33
N ASN A 57 8.87 -9.89 -2.56
CA ASN A 57 8.02 -9.61 -3.70
C ASN A 57 6.67 -10.34 -3.61
N HIS A 58 6.58 -11.44 -2.86
CA HIS A 58 5.31 -12.13 -2.62
C HIS A 58 4.32 -11.28 -1.81
N ASN A 59 4.82 -10.40 -0.93
CA ASN A 59 4.01 -9.54 -0.05
C ASN A 59 2.86 -10.29 0.66
N THR A 60 3.14 -11.50 1.15
CA THR A 60 2.14 -12.43 1.68
C THR A 60 1.44 -11.88 2.92
N VAL A 61 2.10 -11.10 3.78
CA VAL A 61 1.44 -10.48 4.95
C VAL A 61 0.34 -9.50 4.53
N PHE A 62 0.54 -8.74 3.46
CA PHE A 62 -0.49 -7.82 2.96
C PHE A 62 -1.68 -8.57 2.36
N PHE A 63 -1.42 -9.54 1.48
CA PHE A 63 -2.47 -10.28 0.79
C PHE A 63 -3.15 -11.33 1.69
N ASP A 64 -2.40 -12.10 2.47
CA ASP A 64 -2.91 -13.20 3.29
C ASP A 64 -3.21 -12.82 4.74
N GLY A 65 -2.68 -11.72 5.24
CA GLY A 65 -3.03 -11.16 6.55
C GLY A 65 -4.06 -10.04 6.41
N ASN A 66 -3.59 -8.88 5.95
CA ASN A 66 -4.39 -7.64 5.96
C ASN A 66 -5.65 -7.71 5.10
N MET A 67 -5.56 -8.12 3.83
CA MET A 67 -6.72 -8.14 2.94
C MET A 67 -7.78 -9.14 3.40
N ARG A 68 -7.37 -10.29 3.94
CA ARG A 68 -8.29 -11.25 4.58
C ARG A 68 -8.98 -10.64 5.81
N ALA A 69 -8.26 -9.89 6.63
CA ALA A 69 -8.85 -9.24 7.80
C ALA A 69 -9.90 -8.19 7.42
N LEU A 70 -9.62 -7.39 6.38
CA LEU A 70 -10.56 -6.38 5.87
C LEU A 70 -11.84 -6.99 5.27
N ASP A 71 -11.76 -8.21 4.76
CA ASP A 71 -12.93 -8.95 4.26
C ASP A 71 -13.99 -9.21 5.35
N GLY A 72 -13.54 -9.36 6.60
CA GLY A 72 -14.43 -9.46 7.77
C GLY A 72 -15.21 -8.18 8.11
N LEU A 73 -14.83 -7.04 7.51
CA LEU A 73 -15.50 -5.76 7.67
C LEU A 73 -16.39 -5.46 6.44
N GLN A 74 -15.98 -4.49 5.64
CA GLN A 74 -16.68 -4.04 4.44
C GLN A 74 -16.09 -4.65 3.16
N GLY A 75 -14.91 -5.26 3.24
CA GLY A 75 -14.23 -5.88 2.12
C GLY A 75 -12.80 -5.34 1.90
N PRO A 76 -12.00 -6.03 1.07
CA PRO A 76 -10.66 -5.60 0.68
C PRO A 76 -10.69 -4.30 -0.13
N MET A 77 -9.56 -3.60 -0.19
CA MET A 77 -9.38 -2.47 -1.10
C MET A 77 -9.09 -2.97 -2.52
N TYR A 78 -9.39 -2.15 -3.52
CA TYR A 78 -8.99 -2.41 -4.90
C TYR A 78 -7.50 -2.09 -5.10
N VAL A 79 -6.76 -3.02 -5.71
CA VAL A 79 -5.29 -2.96 -5.83
C VAL A 79 -4.78 -3.03 -7.28
N GLY A 80 -5.64 -2.75 -8.26
CA GLY A 80 -5.23 -2.55 -9.66
C GLY A 80 -5.46 -3.74 -10.60
N THR A 81 -5.31 -4.99 -10.17
CA THR A 81 -5.44 -6.17 -11.06
C THR A 81 -6.17 -7.33 -10.37
N GLY A 82 -6.66 -8.29 -11.16
CA GLY A 82 -7.37 -9.47 -10.69
C GLY A 82 -8.66 -9.14 -9.96
N CYS A 83 -9.46 -8.20 -10.48
CA CYS A 83 -10.65 -7.70 -9.80
C CYS A 83 -11.88 -7.74 -10.71
N MET A 84 -12.95 -8.40 -10.25
CA MET A 84 -14.22 -8.47 -10.97
C MET A 84 -15.22 -7.47 -10.42
N PHE A 85 -15.46 -6.38 -11.16
CA PHE A 85 -16.36 -5.30 -10.81
C PHE A 85 -17.79 -5.54 -11.28
N ARG A 86 -18.76 -5.04 -10.51
CA ARG A 86 -20.13 -4.78 -10.95
C ARG A 86 -20.15 -3.45 -11.72
N ARG A 87 -20.52 -3.50 -13.00
CA ARG A 87 -20.56 -2.32 -13.90
C ARG A 87 -21.39 -1.18 -13.32
N PHE A 88 -22.57 -1.50 -12.79
CA PHE A 88 -23.46 -0.50 -12.20
C PHE A 88 -22.81 0.27 -11.03
N ALA A 89 -21.99 -0.41 -10.22
CA ALA A 89 -21.27 0.24 -9.12
C ALA A 89 -20.13 1.13 -9.63
N LEU A 90 -19.46 0.76 -10.73
CA LEU A 90 -18.46 1.60 -11.40
C LEU A 90 -19.06 2.88 -12.00
N TYR A 91 -20.33 2.84 -12.42
CA TYR A 91 -21.05 4.04 -12.86
C TYR A 91 -21.40 5.01 -11.73
N GLY A 92 -21.07 4.68 -10.48
CA GLY A 92 -21.19 5.60 -9.34
C GLY A 92 -22.57 5.61 -8.69
N PHE A 93 -23.43 4.62 -8.99
CA PHE A 93 -24.72 4.43 -8.33
C PHE A 93 -24.58 3.81 -6.94
N ASP A 94 -25.60 4.00 -6.11
CA ASP A 94 -25.69 3.45 -4.76
C ASP A 94 -26.18 1.98 -4.78
N PRO A 95 -25.84 1.17 -3.75
CA PRO A 95 -26.34 -0.19 -3.64
C PRO A 95 -27.86 -0.23 -3.39
N PRO A 96 -28.57 -1.32 -3.76
CA PRO A 96 -30.04 -1.42 -3.67
C PRO A 96 -30.61 -1.30 -2.25
N ARG A 97 -29.76 -1.42 -1.22
CA ARG A 97 -30.11 -1.28 0.20
C ARG A 97 -29.02 -0.50 0.91
N THR A 98 -29.10 0.82 0.90
CA THR A 98 -28.25 1.68 1.71
C THR A 98 -28.76 1.69 3.16
N ALA A 99 -28.04 1.02 4.05
CA ALA A 99 -28.22 1.20 5.49
C ALA A 99 -27.18 2.20 5.99
N GLU A 100 -27.60 3.27 6.67
CA GLU A 100 -26.66 4.18 7.34
C GLU A 100 -26.09 3.49 8.58
N TYR A 101 -24.76 3.42 8.69
CA TYR A 101 -24.13 2.90 9.90
C TYR A 101 -24.16 3.99 10.99
N THR A 102 -25.03 3.81 11.98
CA THR A 102 -25.23 4.75 13.09
C THR A 102 -24.42 4.38 14.34
N GLY A 103 -23.29 3.67 14.17
CA GLY A 103 -22.45 3.24 15.28
C GLY A 103 -23.14 2.26 16.23
N TRP A 104 -22.41 1.81 17.26
CA TRP A 104 -22.95 0.86 18.25
C TRP A 104 -24.00 1.49 19.19
N MET A 105 -24.04 2.83 19.29
CA MET A 105 -24.87 3.57 20.27
C MET A 105 -26.23 4.06 19.75
N PHE A 106 -26.52 4.00 18.45
CA PHE A 106 -27.78 4.55 17.91
C PHE A 106 -28.52 3.56 17.02
N LYS A 107 -29.85 3.49 17.18
CA LYS A 107 -30.74 2.62 16.39
C LYS A 107 -30.54 2.85 14.89
N LYS A 108 -30.36 1.76 14.13
CA LYS A 108 -30.29 1.76 12.66
C LYS A 108 -31.47 2.55 12.09
N LYS A 109 -31.20 3.62 11.34
CA LYS A 109 -32.24 4.38 10.63
C LYS A 109 -32.62 3.64 9.34
N LYS A 110 -33.90 3.75 8.95
CA LYS A 110 -34.60 2.89 7.99
C LYS A 110 -33.96 2.94 6.58
N VAL A 111 -33.87 1.75 5.97
CA VAL A 111 -33.40 1.45 4.61
C VAL A 111 -34.24 2.21 3.57
N THR A 112 -33.60 2.99 2.70
CA THR A 112 -34.20 3.37 1.41
C THR A 112 -34.16 2.15 0.50
N THR A 113 -35.26 1.40 0.47
CA THR A 113 -35.48 0.36 -0.52
C THR A 113 -35.98 1.04 -1.79
N PHE A 114 -35.40 0.75 -2.95
CA PHE A 114 -36.04 1.03 -4.23
C PHE A 114 -37.44 0.39 -4.18
N LYS A 115 -38.50 1.19 -4.12
CA LYS A 115 -39.87 0.67 -4.20
C LYS A 115 -40.08 0.21 -5.65
N GLN A 116 -40.11 -1.10 -5.88
CA GLN A 116 -40.75 -1.65 -7.06
C GLN A 116 -42.25 -1.61 -6.81
N ASP A 117 -42.96 -0.74 -7.53
CA ASP A 117 -44.43 -0.82 -7.60
C ASP A 117 -44.77 -1.99 -8.55
N PRO A 118 -45.61 -2.95 -8.14
CA PRO A 118 -45.96 -4.11 -8.96
C PRO A 118 -46.76 -3.75 -10.24
N GLU A 119 -47.25 -2.51 -10.37
CA GLU A 119 -47.90 -2.00 -11.59
C GLU A 119 -46.91 -1.42 -12.62
N SER A 120 -45.62 -1.25 -12.29
CA SER A 120 -44.63 -0.62 -13.18
C SER A 120 -43.82 -1.59 -14.05
N ASP A 121 -44.12 -2.90 -14.03
CA ASP A 121 -43.43 -3.93 -14.83
C ASP A 121 -43.55 -3.73 -16.36
N THR A 122 -44.37 -2.79 -16.83
CA THR A 122 -44.50 -2.41 -18.25
C THR A 122 -43.71 -1.15 -18.64
N GLN A 123 -43.09 -0.44 -17.70
CA GLN A 123 -42.36 0.80 -17.98
C GLN A 123 -40.85 0.54 -18.04
N SER A 124 -40.19 0.95 -19.12
CA SER A 124 -38.74 0.82 -19.26
C SER A 124 -38.02 1.70 -18.23
N LEU A 125 -37.23 1.09 -17.34
CA LEU A 125 -36.40 1.81 -16.38
C LEU A 125 -35.43 2.74 -17.10
N LYS A 126 -35.32 3.97 -16.60
CA LYS A 126 -34.37 4.99 -17.04
C LYS A 126 -33.24 5.11 -16.03
N THR A 127 -32.12 5.67 -16.47
CA THR A 127 -30.96 5.95 -15.61
C THR A 127 -31.30 6.85 -14.42
N GLU A 128 -32.24 7.78 -14.61
CA GLU A 128 -32.73 8.73 -13.60
C GLU A 128 -33.47 8.03 -12.45
N ASP A 129 -34.07 6.86 -12.69
CA ASP A 129 -34.83 6.12 -11.67
C ASP A 129 -33.92 5.56 -10.55
N PHE A 130 -32.61 5.52 -10.79
CA PHE A 130 -31.62 4.95 -9.89
C PHE A 130 -30.91 5.98 -8.98
N ASP A 131 -31.03 7.27 -9.27
CA ASP A 131 -30.43 8.35 -8.48
C ASP A 131 -31.38 9.54 -8.41
N ALA A 132 -31.95 9.78 -7.22
CA ALA A 132 -32.91 10.88 -7.00
C ALA A 132 -32.30 12.28 -7.23
N GLU A 133 -30.98 12.42 -7.22
CA GLU A 133 -30.29 13.67 -7.56
C GLU A 133 -30.10 13.86 -9.07
N LEU A 134 -30.30 12.81 -9.86
CA LEU A 134 -30.03 12.80 -11.29
C LEU A 134 -31.29 13.17 -12.09
N THR A 135 -31.38 14.42 -12.50
CA THR A 135 -32.44 14.89 -13.42
C THR A 135 -32.02 14.70 -14.88
N ALA A 136 -32.98 14.64 -15.81
CA ALA A 136 -32.72 14.55 -17.25
C ALA A 136 -31.72 15.61 -17.79
N GLN A 137 -31.61 16.77 -17.14
CA GLN A 137 -30.65 17.82 -17.51
C GLN A 137 -29.21 17.52 -17.04
N LEU A 138 -29.04 16.75 -15.97
CA LEU A 138 -27.76 16.38 -15.40
C LEU A 138 -27.18 15.10 -16.01
N VAL A 139 -28.02 14.27 -16.63
CA VAL A 139 -27.60 13.02 -17.29
C VAL A 139 -26.49 13.24 -18.33
N PRO A 140 -26.61 14.19 -19.29
CA PRO A 140 -25.56 14.44 -20.27
C PRO A 140 -24.25 14.93 -19.64
N ARG A 141 -24.35 15.74 -18.59
CA ARG A 141 -23.19 16.18 -17.82
C ARG A 141 -22.49 15.01 -17.11
N ARG A 142 -23.25 14.03 -16.61
CA ARG A 142 -22.67 12.90 -15.88
C ARG A 142 -22.03 11.85 -16.79
N PHE A 143 -22.72 11.48 -17.85
CA PHE A 143 -22.37 10.30 -18.66
C PHE A 143 -21.97 10.63 -20.10
N GLY A 144 -22.16 11.88 -20.54
CA GLY A 144 -22.02 12.28 -21.94
C GLY A 144 -23.33 12.13 -22.72
N ASN A 145 -23.28 12.42 -24.02
CA ASN A 145 -24.47 12.56 -24.87
C ASN A 145 -24.93 11.26 -25.56
N SER A 146 -24.29 10.12 -25.28
CA SER A 146 -24.63 8.85 -25.94
C SER A 146 -25.93 8.26 -25.38
N SER A 147 -27.00 8.28 -26.19
CA SER A 147 -28.28 7.66 -25.84
C SER A 147 -28.16 6.13 -25.70
N ALA A 148 -27.33 5.48 -26.53
CA ALA A 148 -27.09 4.04 -26.46
C ALA A 148 -26.35 3.66 -25.17
N MET A 149 -25.35 4.45 -24.75
CA MET A 149 -24.65 4.22 -23.49
C MET A 149 -25.59 4.38 -22.29
N LEU A 150 -26.41 5.44 -22.29
CA LEU A 150 -27.38 5.68 -21.23
C LEU A 150 -28.43 4.56 -21.14
N ALA A 151 -28.96 4.12 -22.28
CA ALA A 151 -29.91 2.99 -22.33
C ALA A 151 -29.27 1.66 -21.85
N SER A 152 -27.95 1.55 -21.89
CA SER A 152 -27.24 0.34 -21.43
C SER A 152 -27.18 0.23 -19.89
N ILE A 153 -27.31 1.34 -19.14
CA ILE A 153 -27.13 1.36 -17.69
C ILE A 153 -28.22 0.54 -16.96
N PRO A 154 -29.53 0.77 -17.19
CA PRO A 154 -30.59 -0.03 -16.55
C PRO A 154 -30.52 -1.51 -16.93
N VAL A 155 -30.13 -1.78 -18.18
CA VAL A 155 -29.94 -3.15 -18.68
C VAL A 155 -28.82 -3.86 -17.91
N ALA A 156 -27.69 -3.19 -17.70
CA ALA A 156 -26.57 -3.74 -16.94
C ALA A 156 -26.91 -3.95 -15.47
N GLU A 157 -27.68 -3.05 -14.86
CA GLU A 157 -28.17 -3.20 -13.48
C GLU A 157 -29.02 -4.46 -13.34
N PHE A 158 -30.04 -4.60 -14.19
CA PHE A 158 -30.94 -5.76 -14.18
C PHE A 158 -30.19 -7.07 -14.46
N GLN A 159 -29.26 -7.05 -15.43
CA GLN A 159 -28.39 -8.18 -15.76
C GLN A 159 -27.37 -8.52 -14.65
N ALA A 160 -27.16 -7.66 -13.68
CA ALA A 160 -26.27 -7.92 -12.55
C ALA A 160 -27.02 -8.45 -11.32
N ARG A 161 -28.36 -8.45 -11.31
CA ARG A 161 -29.15 -8.94 -10.18
C ARG A 161 -28.99 -10.47 -10.00
N PRO A 162 -28.88 -10.97 -8.76
CA PRO A 162 -28.95 -12.40 -8.46
C PRO A 162 -30.22 -13.05 -8.99
N ILE A 163 -30.25 -14.37 -9.12
CA ILE A 163 -31.45 -15.09 -9.55
C ILE A 163 -32.44 -15.12 -8.37
N ALA A 164 -33.70 -14.78 -8.60
CA ALA A 164 -34.76 -14.83 -7.59
C ALA A 164 -35.30 -16.27 -7.41
N ASP A 165 -34.41 -17.23 -7.16
CA ASP A 165 -34.75 -18.65 -6.94
C ASP A 165 -34.91 -19.00 -5.45
N HIS A 166 -34.50 -18.10 -4.55
CA HIS A 166 -34.55 -18.31 -3.11
C HIS A 166 -35.19 -17.11 -2.37
N PRO A 167 -36.06 -17.31 -1.35
CA PRO A 167 -36.74 -16.23 -0.62
C PRO A 167 -35.82 -15.20 0.05
N ALA A 168 -34.58 -15.58 0.34
CA ALA A 168 -33.56 -14.69 0.90
C ALA A 168 -33.04 -13.65 -0.11
N ILE A 169 -33.22 -13.89 -1.41
CA ILE A 169 -32.84 -12.97 -2.48
C ILE A 169 -34.00 -12.02 -2.71
N LEU A 170 -33.92 -10.88 -2.07
CA LEU A 170 -35.00 -9.90 -2.04
C LEU A 170 -34.95 -8.92 -3.22
N HIS A 171 -33.81 -8.82 -3.89
CA HIS A 171 -33.59 -7.96 -5.06
C HIS A 171 -32.94 -8.78 -6.19
N GLY A 172 -33.68 -9.81 -6.63
CA GLY A 172 -33.25 -10.71 -7.70
C GLY A 172 -34.03 -10.48 -8.99
N ARG A 173 -33.58 -11.15 -10.06
CA ARG A 173 -34.29 -11.22 -11.34
C ARG A 173 -34.93 -12.60 -11.52
N PRO A 174 -36.02 -12.71 -12.31
CA PRO A 174 -36.60 -14.00 -12.62
C PRO A 174 -35.61 -14.97 -13.30
N PRO A 175 -35.64 -16.27 -12.96
CA PRO A 175 -34.91 -17.29 -13.71
C PRO A 175 -35.26 -17.24 -15.20
N GLY A 176 -34.28 -17.52 -16.07
CA GLY A 176 -34.50 -17.53 -17.52
C GLY A 176 -34.49 -16.15 -18.21
N SER A 177 -34.51 -15.04 -17.45
CA SER A 177 -34.56 -13.67 -17.99
C SER A 177 -33.42 -13.30 -18.96
N LEU A 178 -32.26 -13.95 -18.86
CA LEU A 178 -31.10 -13.72 -19.72
C LEU A 178 -30.84 -14.85 -20.74
N THR A 179 -31.82 -15.70 -21.00
CA THR A 179 -31.68 -16.80 -21.98
C THR A 179 -31.94 -16.36 -23.43
N VAL A 180 -32.41 -15.13 -23.61
CA VAL A 180 -32.71 -14.58 -24.93
C VAL A 180 -31.41 -14.46 -25.75
N PRO A 181 -31.40 -14.90 -27.01
CA PRO A 181 -30.25 -14.74 -27.89
C PRO A 181 -29.85 -13.28 -28.00
N ARG A 182 -28.54 -13.02 -27.96
CA ARG A 182 -28.01 -11.68 -28.13
C ARG A 182 -28.22 -11.22 -29.58
N ALA A 183 -28.75 -10.01 -29.74
CA ALA A 183 -28.85 -9.38 -31.05
C ALA A 183 -27.45 -9.24 -31.69
N PRO A 184 -27.32 -9.50 -33.01
CA PRO A 184 -26.05 -9.29 -33.71
C PRO A 184 -25.64 -7.81 -33.66
N LEU A 185 -24.33 -7.57 -33.80
CA LEU A 185 -23.80 -6.21 -33.79
C LEU A 185 -24.22 -5.47 -35.07
N ASP A 186 -24.91 -4.35 -34.90
CA ASP A 186 -25.37 -3.49 -35.99
C ASP A 186 -24.39 -2.32 -36.24
N PRO A 187 -24.28 -1.81 -37.50
CA PRO A 187 -23.40 -0.70 -37.83
C PRO A 187 -23.65 0.60 -37.03
N PRO A 188 -24.90 1.01 -36.73
CA PRO A 188 -25.18 2.15 -35.86
C PRO A 188 -24.55 2.02 -34.47
N THR A 189 -24.69 0.86 -33.81
CA THR A 189 -24.03 0.62 -32.51
C THR A 189 -22.50 0.71 -32.60
N VAL A 190 -21.90 0.31 -33.72
CA VAL A 190 -20.45 0.47 -33.94
C VAL A 190 -20.08 1.95 -34.11
N ALA A 191 -20.83 2.70 -34.90
CA ALA A 191 -20.61 4.14 -35.09
C ALA A 191 -20.72 4.89 -33.76
N GLU A 192 -21.72 4.55 -32.94
CA GLU A 192 -21.89 5.10 -31.61
C GLU A 192 -20.72 4.73 -30.68
N ALA A 193 -20.26 3.47 -30.72
CA ALA A 193 -19.10 3.05 -29.95
C ALA A 193 -17.83 3.83 -30.34
N VAL A 194 -17.63 4.14 -31.63
CA VAL A 194 -16.53 5.00 -32.11
C VAL A 194 -16.66 6.42 -31.58
N SER A 195 -17.88 6.96 -31.49
CA SER A 195 -18.14 8.27 -30.90
C SER A 195 -17.81 8.31 -29.40
N VAL A 196 -18.17 7.26 -28.65
CA VAL A 196 -17.97 7.18 -27.20
C VAL A 196 -16.50 7.05 -26.80
N ILE A 197 -15.64 6.51 -27.67
CA ILE A 197 -14.18 6.41 -27.42
C ILE A 197 -13.38 7.60 -27.96
N SER A 198 -14.06 8.63 -28.47
CA SER A 198 -13.41 9.83 -28.99
C SER A 198 -12.75 10.64 -27.88
N CYS A 199 -11.67 11.37 -28.20
CA CYS A 199 -10.90 12.14 -27.22
C CYS A 199 -11.69 13.28 -26.55
N TRP A 200 -12.79 13.72 -27.15
CA TRP A 200 -13.65 14.78 -26.61
C TRP A 200 -14.85 14.24 -25.83
N TYR A 201 -15.11 12.93 -25.83
CA TYR A 201 -16.32 12.38 -25.22
C TYR A 201 -16.40 12.70 -23.72
N GLU A 202 -15.27 12.68 -23.04
CA GLU A 202 -15.18 12.95 -21.60
C GLU A 202 -15.08 14.45 -21.28
N ASP A 203 -14.93 15.33 -22.29
CA ASP A 203 -14.82 16.78 -22.06
C ASP A 203 -16.09 17.34 -21.41
N LYS A 204 -15.91 18.07 -20.30
CA LYS A 204 -16.99 18.64 -19.47
C LYS A 204 -18.00 17.61 -18.94
N THR A 205 -17.63 16.33 -18.94
CA THR A 205 -18.42 15.27 -18.29
C THR A 205 -17.90 14.97 -16.88
N GLU A 206 -18.64 14.19 -16.10
CA GLU A 206 -18.19 13.70 -14.78
C GLU A 206 -17.43 12.37 -14.85
N TRP A 207 -17.02 11.91 -16.04
CA TRP A 207 -16.11 10.76 -16.20
C TRP A 207 -14.77 11.06 -15.54
N GLY A 208 -14.25 10.11 -14.77
CA GLY A 208 -13.05 10.31 -13.98
C GLY A 208 -13.26 11.07 -12.67
N GLU A 209 -14.28 11.93 -12.60
CA GLU A 209 -14.58 12.71 -11.41
C GLU A 209 -15.61 12.03 -10.48
N ARG A 210 -16.71 11.49 -11.01
CA ARG A 210 -17.76 10.80 -10.25
C ARG A 210 -18.04 9.39 -10.77
N VAL A 211 -17.79 9.17 -12.06
CA VAL A 211 -18.09 7.96 -12.84
C VAL A 211 -16.79 7.27 -13.28
N GLY A 212 -16.72 5.95 -13.17
CA GLY A 212 -15.58 5.15 -13.63
C GLY A 212 -14.42 5.13 -12.64
N TRP A 213 -13.21 4.91 -13.16
CA TRP A 213 -11.96 5.03 -12.41
C TRP A 213 -11.67 6.49 -12.10
N ILE A 214 -11.13 6.79 -10.92
CA ILE A 214 -10.98 8.18 -10.49
C ILE A 214 -9.68 8.81 -11.00
N TYR A 215 -9.80 9.92 -11.72
CA TYR A 215 -8.66 10.61 -12.32
C TYR A 215 -7.91 11.48 -11.31
N GLY A 216 -6.68 11.86 -11.67
CA GLY A 216 -5.88 12.85 -10.93
C GLY A 216 -5.22 12.32 -9.66
N SER A 217 -5.19 11.00 -9.44
CA SER A 217 -4.42 10.36 -8.37
C SER A 217 -3.45 9.34 -8.99
N VAL A 218 -2.21 9.30 -8.49
CA VAL A 218 -1.23 8.26 -8.85
C VAL A 218 -1.65 6.86 -8.38
N THR A 219 -2.57 6.78 -7.44
CA THR A 219 -3.13 5.54 -6.87
C THR A 219 -4.65 5.54 -7.04
N GLU A 220 -5.09 5.61 -8.30
CA GLU A 220 -6.50 5.63 -8.67
C GLU A 220 -7.26 4.37 -8.26
N ASP A 221 -6.55 3.26 -8.15
CA ASP A 221 -7.06 1.97 -7.70
C ASP A 221 -7.68 2.06 -6.29
N VAL A 222 -6.90 2.47 -5.30
CA VAL A 222 -7.35 2.59 -3.92
C VAL A 222 -8.47 3.63 -3.81
N VAL A 223 -8.36 4.75 -4.53
CA VAL A 223 -9.38 5.82 -4.51
C VAL A 223 -10.71 5.35 -5.09
N THR A 224 -10.67 4.59 -6.20
CA THR A 224 -11.85 4.04 -6.84
C THR A 224 -12.55 3.08 -5.88
N GLY A 225 -11.80 2.16 -5.26
CA GLY A 225 -12.32 1.26 -4.23
C GLY A 225 -12.93 2.00 -3.03
N TYR A 226 -12.22 3.00 -2.51
CA TYR A 226 -12.68 3.84 -1.40
C TYR A 226 -14.01 4.52 -1.72
N ARG A 227 -14.16 5.12 -2.91
CA ARG A 227 -15.40 5.81 -3.29
C ARG A 227 -16.59 4.88 -3.42
N MET A 228 -16.39 3.64 -3.87
CA MET A 228 -17.45 2.64 -3.90
C MET A 228 -17.87 2.25 -2.47
N HIS A 229 -16.90 1.98 -1.58
CA HIS A 229 -17.17 1.69 -0.17
C HIS A 229 -17.82 2.86 0.56
N ASN A 230 -17.41 4.10 0.28
CA ASN A 230 -17.95 5.30 0.90
C ASN A 230 -19.42 5.56 0.50
N ARG A 231 -19.88 5.01 -0.63
CA ARG A 231 -21.30 4.98 -1.03
C ARG A 231 -22.11 3.88 -0.33
N GLY A 232 -21.43 2.93 0.32
CA GLY A 232 -22.04 1.83 1.08
C GLY A 232 -21.96 0.46 0.41
N TRP A 233 -21.23 0.34 -0.71
CA TRP A 233 -20.97 -0.96 -1.32
C TRP A 233 -20.03 -1.82 -0.47
N ARG A 234 -20.12 -3.15 -0.62
CA ARG A 234 -19.18 -4.11 -0.04
C ARG A 234 -18.31 -4.72 -1.14
N SER A 235 -17.09 -5.09 -0.82
CA SER A 235 -16.26 -5.95 -1.67
C SER A 235 -16.04 -7.30 -0.98
N VAL A 236 -15.55 -8.27 -1.74
CA VAL A 236 -15.19 -9.59 -1.23
C VAL A 236 -13.74 -9.89 -1.61
N TYR A 237 -12.99 -10.46 -0.67
CA TYR A 237 -11.66 -11.00 -0.91
C TYR A 237 -11.74 -12.51 -1.09
N TRP A 238 -11.30 -13.01 -2.24
CA TRP A 238 -11.37 -14.44 -2.53
C TRP A 238 -10.02 -15.03 -2.86
N ILE A 239 -9.65 -16.07 -2.11
CA ILE A 239 -8.41 -16.83 -2.28
C ILE A 239 -8.80 -18.23 -2.72
N SER A 240 -8.60 -18.47 -4.00
CA SER A 240 -8.87 -19.75 -4.64
C SER A 240 -7.83 -20.78 -4.23
N LYS A 241 -8.18 -22.08 -4.29
CA LYS A 241 -7.26 -23.18 -3.97
C LYS A 241 -6.01 -23.19 -4.86
N ARG A 242 -6.20 -22.85 -6.13
CA ARG A 242 -5.15 -22.56 -7.11
C ARG A 242 -5.21 -21.07 -7.37
N ASP A 243 -4.09 -20.37 -7.27
CA ASP A 243 -4.05 -18.91 -7.49
C ASP A 243 -4.70 -18.55 -8.83
N ALA A 244 -5.69 -17.66 -8.78
CA ALA A 244 -6.53 -17.36 -9.93
C ALA A 244 -5.80 -16.57 -11.00
N PHE A 245 -4.97 -15.62 -10.56
CA PHE A 245 -4.20 -14.72 -11.41
C PHE A 245 -2.74 -14.81 -11.00
N LEU A 246 -1.86 -14.97 -11.99
CA LEU A 246 -0.41 -14.98 -11.81
C LEU A 246 0.19 -13.86 -12.65
N GLY A 247 1.07 -13.08 -12.04
CA GLY A 247 1.83 -12.01 -12.66
C GLY A 247 3.30 -12.36 -12.82
N THR A 248 4.00 -11.70 -13.73
CA THR A 248 5.45 -11.80 -13.83
C THR A 248 6.11 -10.81 -12.85
N ALA A 249 6.91 -11.31 -11.89
CA ALA A 249 7.72 -10.46 -11.02
C ALA A 249 9.18 -10.43 -11.46
N PRO A 250 9.59 -9.36 -12.16
CA PRO A 250 10.98 -8.96 -12.14
C PRO A 250 11.06 -7.48 -11.79
N ILE A 251 11.44 -7.19 -10.55
CA ILE A 251 11.93 -5.87 -10.19
C ILE A 251 13.19 -6.05 -9.36
N ASN A 252 14.31 -5.61 -9.92
CA ASN A 252 15.49 -5.31 -9.13
C ASN A 252 15.14 -4.31 -8.02
N MET A 253 16.05 -4.16 -7.05
CA MET A 253 15.86 -3.25 -5.90
C MET A 253 15.44 -1.83 -6.31
N THR A 254 16.01 -1.30 -7.38
CA THR A 254 15.76 0.08 -7.82
C THR A 254 14.34 0.24 -8.35
N ASP A 255 13.89 -0.67 -9.22
CA ASP A 255 12.54 -0.65 -9.77
C ASP A 255 11.49 -0.86 -8.66
N ARG A 256 11.81 -1.66 -7.64
CA ARG A 256 10.99 -1.81 -6.42
C ARG A 256 10.88 -0.50 -5.63
N LEU A 257 11.98 0.21 -5.41
CA LEU A 257 11.94 1.49 -4.71
C LEU A 257 11.12 2.54 -5.46
N HIS A 258 11.21 2.58 -6.80
CA HIS A 258 10.37 3.48 -7.61
C HIS A 258 8.89 3.08 -7.58
N GLN A 259 8.57 1.78 -7.53
CA GLN A 259 7.20 1.33 -7.33
C GLN A 259 6.64 1.77 -5.97
N VAL A 260 7.40 1.55 -4.89
CA VAL A 260 6.98 1.97 -3.54
C VAL A 260 6.89 3.49 -3.43
N LEU A 261 7.76 4.24 -4.12
CA LEU A 261 7.66 5.69 -4.22
C LEU A 261 6.32 6.12 -4.83
N ARG A 262 5.88 5.51 -5.94
CA ARG A 262 4.58 5.84 -6.55
C ARG A 262 3.42 5.61 -5.58
N TRP A 263 3.44 4.48 -4.88
CA TRP A 263 2.43 4.16 -3.88
C TRP A 263 2.40 5.18 -2.74
N ALA A 264 3.57 5.55 -2.22
CA ALA A 264 3.69 6.55 -1.16
C ALA A 264 3.23 7.93 -1.62
N THR A 265 3.61 8.36 -2.83
CA THR A 265 3.17 9.63 -3.41
C THR A 265 1.66 9.67 -3.57
N GLY A 266 1.06 8.64 -4.17
CA GLY A 266 -0.40 8.56 -4.30
C GLY A 266 -1.11 8.55 -2.95
N SER A 267 -0.54 7.88 -1.95
CA SER A 267 -1.08 7.87 -0.58
C SER A 267 -1.06 9.26 0.07
N VAL A 268 0.02 10.03 -0.10
CA VAL A 268 0.12 11.42 0.37
C VAL A 268 -0.86 12.32 -0.39
N GLU A 269 -1.02 12.13 -1.69
CA GLU A 269 -2.03 12.85 -2.48
C GLU A 269 -3.45 12.56 -1.98
N ILE A 270 -3.78 11.29 -1.72
CA ILE A 270 -5.07 10.90 -1.13
C ILE A 270 -5.30 11.64 0.19
N PHE A 271 -4.28 11.68 1.06
CA PHE A 271 -4.36 12.34 2.36
C PHE A 271 -4.68 13.84 2.24
N PHE A 272 -4.09 14.55 1.29
CA PHE A 272 -4.38 15.97 1.06
C PHE A 272 -5.58 16.24 0.14
N SER A 273 -6.16 15.20 -0.47
CA SER A 273 -7.32 15.32 -1.35
C SER A 273 -8.67 15.32 -0.61
N ARG A 274 -9.74 15.62 -1.35
CA ARG A 274 -11.13 15.43 -0.86
C ARG A 274 -11.50 13.97 -0.60
N ASN A 275 -10.69 13.01 -1.08
CA ASN A 275 -10.91 11.58 -0.86
C ASN A 275 -10.30 11.06 0.44
N ASN A 276 -9.88 11.94 1.36
CA ASN A 276 -9.39 11.54 2.67
C ASN A 276 -10.48 10.86 3.50
N ALA A 277 -10.16 9.72 4.11
CA ALA A 277 -11.05 8.94 4.96
C ALA A 277 -11.56 9.69 6.21
N PHE A 278 -10.92 10.77 6.66
CA PHE A 278 -11.46 11.66 7.69
C PHE A 278 -12.81 12.27 7.27
N LEU A 279 -12.98 12.55 5.98
CA LEU A 279 -14.19 13.14 5.39
C LEU A 279 -15.20 12.07 4.93
N ALA A 280 -14.98 10.80 5.29
CA ALA A 280 -15.84 9.70 4.87
C ALA A 280 -17.26 9.81 5.43
N SER A 281 -18.22 9.33 4.64
CA SER A 281 -19.64 9.27 4.98
C SER A 281 -19.89 8.27 6.11
N ARG A 282 -21.09 8.32 6.70
CA ARG A 282 -21.55 7.34 7.70
C ARG A 282 -21.84 5.96 7.11
N ARG A 283 -21.74 5.77 5.80
CA ARG A 283 -21.92 4.46 5.15
C ARG A 283 -20.65 3.62 5.17
N LEU A 284 -19.48 4.25 5.35
CA LEU A 284 -18.22 3.56 5.58
C LEU A 284 -18.11 3.14 7.05
N MET A 285 -17.91 1.83 7.29
CA MET A 285 -17.77 1.31 8.66
C MET A 285 -16.60 1.97 9.39
N PHE A 286 -16.70 2.18 10.70
CA PHE A 286 -15.66 2.87 11.46
C PHE A 286 -14.27 2.21 11.33
N LEU A 287 -14.19 0.88 11.49
CA LEU A 287 -12.91 0.17 11.34
C LEU A 287 -12.40 0.19 9.89
N GLN A 288 -13.29 0.14 8.89
CA GLN A 288 -12.91 0.32 7.48
C GLN A 288 -12.36 1.73 7.23
N ARG A 289 -12.94 2.74 7.86
CA ARG A 289 -12.47 4.13 7.79
C ARG A 289 -11.07 4.26 8.38
N VAL A 290 -10.80 3.62 9.52
CA VAL A 290 -9.46 3.59 10.12
C VAL A 290 -8.47 2.89 9.17
N ALA A 291 -8.86 1.79 8.51
CA ALA A 291 -8.00 1.12 7.54
C ALA A 291 -7.65 2.01 6.32
N TYR A 292 -8.63 2.68 5.71
CA TYR A 292 -8.36 3.64 4.63
C TYR A 292 -7.55 4.84 5.09
N LEU A 293 -7.77 5.30 6.33
CA LEU A 293 -6.98 6.38 6.90
C LEU A 293 -5.52 5.97 7.09
N ASN A 294 -5.28 4.74 7.54
CA ASN A 294 -3.93 4.19 7.65
C ASN A 294 -3.20 4.17 6.30
N VAL A 295 -3.91 3.88 5.20
CA VAL A 295 -3.34 3.96 3.84
C VAL A 295 -2.92 5.39 3.48
N GLY A 296 -3.66 6.42 3.89
CA GLY A 296 -3.24 7.81 3.66
C GLY A 296 -2.08 8.27 4.58
N ILE A 297 -1.99 7.72 5.79
CA ILE A 297 -1.06 8.20 6.83
C ILE A 297 0.28 7.47 6.82
N TYR A 298 0.35 6.21 6.37
CA TYR A 298 1.58 5.42 6.53
C TYR A 298 2.86 6.08 6.01
N PRO A 299 2.87 6.87 4.90
CA PRO A 299 4.12 7.49 4.44
C PRO A 299 4.68 8.48 5.45
N PHE A 300 3.84 9.17 6.23
CA PHE A 300 4.27 10.16 7.23
C PHE A 300 5.03 9.54 8.41
N THR A 301 4.89 8.23 8.62
CA THR A 301 5.69 7.51 9.64
C THR A 301 7.20 7.57 9.35
N SER A 302 7.58 7.84 8.10
CA SER A 302 8.97 8.01 7.67
C SER A 302 9.73 9.09 8.42
N ILE A 303 9.08 10.20 8.78
CA ILE A 303 9.73 11.31 9.50
C ILE A 303 10.20 10.82 10.88
N PHE A 304 9.32 10.13 11.60
CA PHE A 304 9.63 9.56 12.92
C PHE A 304 10.68 8.45 12.82
N LEU A 305 10.60 7.63 11.77
CA LEU A 305 11.55 6.55 11.52
C LEU A 305 12.95 7.08 11.22
N LEU A 306 13.05 8.16 10.44
CA LEU A 306 14.31 8.85 10.18
C LEU A 306 14.95 9.31 11.49
N THR A 307 14.18 9.98 12.35
CA THR A 307 14.64 10.40 13.68
C THR A 307 15.09 9.20 14.51
N TYR A 308 14.30 8.12 14.54
CA TYR A 308 14.64 6.89 15.26
C TYR A 308 15.98 6.28 14.80
N CYS A 309 16.25 6.26 13.49
CA CYS A 309 17.49 5.71 12.94
C CYS A 309 18.74 6.57 13.24
N PHE A 310 18.58 7.88 13.46
CA PHE A 310 19.68 8.79 13.79
C PHE A 310 19.95 8.92 15.30
N ILE A 311 18.92 8.74 16.13
CA ILE A 311 19.01 8.86 17.59
C ILE A 311 20.17 8.03 18.19
N PRO A 312 20.35 6.73 17.85
CA PRO A 312 21.43 5.91 18.38
C PRO A 312 22.82 6.47 18.04
N ALA A 313 23.03 6.88 16.79
CA ALA A 313 24.29 7.46 16.35
C ALA A 313 24.59 8.79 17.06
N LEU A 314 23.59 9.66 17.22
CA LEU A 314 23.72 10.92 17.98
C LEU A 314 24.10 10.65 19.45
N SER A 315 23.48 9.64 20.07
CA SER A 315 23.80 9.24 21.45
C SER A 315 25.25 8.75 21.58
N LEU A 316 25.73 7.97 20.61
CA LEU A 316 27.10 7.48 20.57
C LEU A 316 28.12 8.61 20.39
N PHE A 317 27.90 9.54 19.45
CA PHE A 317 28.79 10.70 19.25
C PHE A 317 28.82 11.62 20.47
N SER A 318 27.66 12.05 20.93
CA SER A 318 27.55 13.04 22.01
C SER A 318 27.92 12.48 23.38
N GLY A 319 27.83 11.16 23.58
CA GLY A 319 28.03 10.53 24.90
C GLY A 319 26.87 10.72 25.87
N PHE A 320 25.81 11.40 25.45
CA PHE A 320 24.54 11.46 26.16
C PHE A 320 23.76 10.18 25.88
N PHE A 321 23.73 9.29 26.86
CA PHE A 321 22.88 8.10 26.81
C PHE A 321 21.46 8.47 27.23
N ILE A 322 20.49 8.16 26.37
CA ILE A 322 19.10 8.60 26.49
C ILE A 322 18.42 7.97 27.70
N VAL A 323 18.75 6.71 28.00
CA VAL A 323 18.23 6.00 29.17
C VAL A 323 19.17 6.24 30.35
N GLN A 324 18.86 7.22 31.17
CA GLN A 324 19.77 7.66 32.25
C GLN A 324 20.03 6.58 33.32
N THR A 325 19.07 5.69 33.58
CA THR A 325 19.21 4.59 34.55
C THR A 325 18.49 3.32 34.09
N LEU A 326 19.16 2.16 34.23
CA LEU A 326 18.56 0.85 34.01
C LEU A 326 17.95 0.36 35.33
N ASN A 327 16.78 0.90 35.68
CA ASN A 327 16.05 0.42 36.86
C ASN A 327 15.40 -0.95 36.56
N VAL A 328 15.29 -1.81 37.58
CA VAL A 328 14.57 -3.09 37.51
C VAL A 328 13.15 -2.90 36.94
N ALA A 329 12.44 -1.84 37.35
CA ALA A 329 11.12 -1.54 36.80
C ALA A 329 11.13 -1.30 35.29
N PHE A 330 12.12 -0.54 34.79
CA PHE A 330 12.29 -0.28 33.35
C PHE A 330 12.60 -1.57 32.58
N LEU A 331 13.47 -2.42 33.13
CA LEU A 331 13.79 -3.72 32.53
C LEU A 331 12.58 -4.67 32.51
N CYS A 332 11.77 -4.68 33.58
CA CYS A 332 10.51 -5.43 33.62
C CYS A 332 9.50 -4.93 32.58
N TYR A 333 9.37 -3.61 32.40
CA TYR A 333 8.52 -3.04 31.36
C TYR A 333 9.01 -3.40 29.96
N LEU A 334 10.31 -3.26 29.70
CA LEU A 334 10.91 -3.65 28.43
C LEU A 334 10.66 -5.13 28.13
N LEU A 335 10.91 -6.02 29.10
CA LEU A 335 10.66 -7.45 28.98
C LEU A 335 9.18 -7.75 28.72
N THR A 336 8.27 -7.11 29.45
CA THR A 336 6.82 -7.32 29.30
C THR A 336 6.35 -6.90 27.90
N ILE A 337 6.83 -5.74 27.41
CA ILE A 337 6.52 -5.26 26.06
C ILE A 337 7.08 -6.25 25.03
N THR A 338 8.34 -6.68 25.17
CA THR A 338 8.96 -7.65 24.25
C THR A 338 8.19 -8.97 24.20
N ILE A 339 7.84 -9.55 25.35
CA ILE A 339 7.06 -10.79 25.42
C ILE A 339 5.68 -10.62 24.78
N THR A 340 5.01 -9.49 25.05
CA THR A 340 3.68 -9.22 24.51
C THR A 340 3.72 -9.08 22.99
N LEU A 341 4.71 -8.36 22.43
CA LEU A 341 4.89 -8.22 20.99
C LEU A 341 5.19 -9.58 20.32
N ILE A 342 6.06 -10.39 20.94
CA ILE A 342 6.37 -11.74 20.43
C ILE A 342 5.11 -12.62 20.44
N ALA A 343 4.34 -12.60 21.52
CA ALA A 343 3.10 -13.37 21.63
C ALA A 343 2.08 -12.96 20.55
N LEU A 344 1.96 -11.66 20.28
CA LEU A 344 1.11 -11.15 19.21
C LEU A 344 1.57 -11.62 17.83
N GLY A 345 2.88 -11.52 17.52
CA GLY A 345 3.42 -11.99 16.24
C GLY A 345 3.23 -13.49 16.02
N VAL A 346 3.47 -14.32 17.05
CA VAL A 346 3.22 -15.77 16.97
C VAL A 346 1.74 -16.07 16.76
N LEU A 347 0.85 -15.32 17.44
CA LEU A 347 -0.58 -15.47 17.25
C LEU A 347 -0.99 -15.10 15.81
N GLU A 348 -0.38 -14.06 15.25
CA GLU A 348 -0.61 -13.59 13.88
C GLU A 348 -0.25 -14.64 12.83
N VAL A 349 0.97 -15.18 12.92
CA VAL A 349 1.47 -16.27 12.07
C VAL A 349 0.54 -17.48 12.17
N LYS A 350 0.12 -17.84 13.38
CA LYS A 350 -0.72 -19.02 13.62
C LYS A 350 -2.11 -18.89 13.00
N TRP A 351 -2.75 -17.72 13.05
CA TRP A 351 -4.10 -17.56 12.47
C TRP A 351 -4.07 -17.36 10.96
N SER A 352 -3.06 -16.65 10.44
CA SER A 352 -2.95 -16.32 9.02
C SER A 352 -2.50 -17.52 8.18
N GLY A 353 -1.78 -18.47 8.80
CA GLY A 353 -1.22 -19.63 8.11
C GLY A 353 -0.01 -19.28 7.24
N ILE A 354 0.59 -18.11 7.45
CA ILE A 354 1.82 -17.66 6.78
C ILE A 354 3.00 -18.39 7.43
N GLU A 355 4.02 -18.76 6.64
CA GLU A 355 5.22 -19.35 7.21
C GLU A 355 5.95 -18.36 8.11
N LEU A 356 6.52 -18.81 9.23
CA LEU A 356 7.25 -17.93 10.13
C LEU A 356 8.43 -17.27 9.41
N GLU A 357 9.05 -17.93 8.44
CA GLU A 357 10.12 -17.34 7.63
C GLU A 357 9.61 -16.23 6.71
N ASP A 358 8.41 -16.37 6.13
CA ASP A 358 7.80 -15.31 5.30
C ASP A 358 7.32 -14.14 6.13
N TRP A 359 6.65 -14.43 7.26
CA TRP A 359 6.30 -13.41 8.24
C TRP A 359 7.57 -12.74 8.77
N TRP A 360 8.62 -13.48 9.08
CA TRP A 360 9.91 -12.93 9.51
C TRP A 360 10.71 -12.31 8.37
N ARG A 361 10.51 -12.61 7.09
CA ARG A 361 11.14 -11.86 5.99
C ARG A 361 10.44 -10.53 5.87
N ASN A 362 9.11 -10.56 5.80
CA ASN A 362 8.26 -9.38 5.89
C ASN A 362 8.43 -8.62 7.23
N GLU A 363 8.94 -9.34 8.24
CA GLU A 363 9.36 -9.05 9.63
C GLU A 363 10.79 -8.52 9.83
N GLN A 364 11.77 -8.99 9.08
CA GLN A 364 13.06 -8.33 8.90
C GLN A 364 12.89 -7.15 8.00
N PHE A 365 11.71 -7.10 7.36
CA PHE A 365 10.85 -6.04 6.93
C PHE A 365 9.85 -5.44 7.97
N TRP A 366 9.86 -5.65 9.33
CA TRP A 366 9.24 -4.86 10.46
C TRP A 366 9.74 -4.97 11.97
N LEU A 367 10.79 -5.71 12.38
CA LEU A 367 11.57 -5.66 13.66
C LEU A 367 11.18 -6.58 14.89
N ILE A 368 12.04 -7.56 15.30
CA ILE A 368 12.73 -7.77 16.64
C ILE A 368 13.25 -9.21 16.96
N SER A 369 14.51 -9.29 17.47
CA SER A 369 15.18 -10.26 18.38
C SER A 369 14.38 -11.33 19.15
N GLY A 370 15.02 -12.50 19.27
CA GLY A 370 14.99 -13.33 20.48
C GLY A 370 14.20 -14.63 20.37
N THR A 371 14.85 -15.69 19.90
CA THR A 371 14.31 -17.02 19.65
C THR A 371 13.81 -17.80 20.87
N ARG A 372 12.61 -18.40 20.69
CA ARG A 372 12.04 -19.68 21.19
C ARG A 372 11.84 -19.91 22.70
N ILE A 373 10.60 -20.30 23.09
CA ILE A 373 10.20 -21.65 23.57
C ILE A 373 8.68 -21.73 23.94
N LEU A 374 8.02 -22.80 23.43
CA LEU A 374 6.82 -23.59 23.81
C LEU A 374 5.40 -22.99 24.08
N LEU A 375 4.42 -23.48 23.27
CA LEU A 375 3.10 -24.11 23.53
C LEU A 375 2.18 -23.55 24.65
N ASP A 376 0.84 -23.51 24.60
CA ASP A 376 -0.26 -23.90 23.68
C ASP A 376 -1.61 -23.45 24.35
N HIS A 377 -2.73 -23.60 23.63
CA HIS A 377 -4.15 -23.68 24.05
C HIS A 377 -5.07 -22.42 24.12
N SER A 378 -5.87 -22.33 23.05
CA SER A 378 -7.35 -22.19 23.01
C SER A 378 -8.07 -20.81 23.00
N ASN A 379 -8.85 -20.67 21.93
CA ASN A 379 -10.25 -20.21 21.80
C ASN A 379 -10.66 -18.72 21.68
N ASN A 380 -11.10 -18.42 20.44
CA ASN A 380 -12.36 -17.80 19.99
C ASN A 380 -12.76 -16.37 20.40
N LEU A 381 -12.12 -15.71 21.37
CA LEU A 381 -12.31 -14.26 21.58
C LEU A 381 -11.41 -13.38 20.68
N ILE A 382 -10.47 -14.03 19.98
CA ILE A 382 -9.37 -13.37 19.26
C ILE A 382 -9.87 -12.65 18.00
N LYS A 383 -10.97 -13.07 17.36
CA LYS A 383 -11.40 -12.53 16.06
C LYS A 383 -11.84 -11.06 16.08
N LEU A 384 -12.34 -10.53 17.20
CA LEU A 384 -12.73 -9.11 17.31
C LEU A 384 -11.54 -8.22 17.75
N GLY A 385 -10.69 -8.75 18.63
CA GLY A 385 -9.43 -8.14 19.03
C GLY A 385 -8.45 -8.04 17.86
N SER A 386 -8.40 -9.06 16.99
CA SER A 386 -7.58 -9.10 15.78
C SER A 386 -7.83 -7.93 14.86
N CYS A 387 -9.02 -7.35 14.76
CA CYS A 387 -9.25 -6.22 13.85
C CYS A 387 -8.70 -4.88 14.38
N MET A 388 -8.71 -4.69 15.70
CA MET A 388 -8.14 -3.52 16.37
C MET A 388 -6.64 -3.68 16.59
N ILE A 389 -6.20 -4.92 16.83
CA ILE A 389 -4.79 -5.32 16.83
C ILE A 389 -4.25 -5.19 15.41
N LEU A 390 -4.92 -5.63 14.34
CA LEU A 390 -4.51 -5.38 12.94
C LEU A 390 -4.41 -3.91 12.56
N THR A 391 -5.19 -3.02 13.18
CA THR A 391 -5.05 -1.56 12.97
C THR A 391 -3.98 -0.91 13.84
N LEU A 392 -3.55 -1.60 14.91
CA LEU A 392 -2.41 -1.23 15.75
C LEU A 392 -1.11 -1.99 15.36
N THR A 393 -1.23 -3.09 14.61
CA THR A 393 -0.21 -3.87 13.93
C THR A 393 -0.22 -3.57 12.42
N THR A 394 -0.96 -2.56 11.96
CA THR A 394 -0.62 -1.87 10.70
C THR A 394 0.54 -0.91 10.87
N LEU A 395 0.86 -0.57 12.13
CA LEU A 395 2.26 -0.47 12.52
C LEU A 395 2.80 -1.92 12.58
N SER A 396 2.91 -2.69 11.48
CA SER A 396 3.64 -4.00 11.39
C SER A 396 4.37 -4.32 10.04
N ILE A 397 4.75 -3.31 9.22
CA ILE A 397 5.60 -3.43 7.98
C ILE A 397 6.90 -2.50 7.89
N TRP A 398 8.07 -2.67 8.57
CA TRP A 398 9.06 -1.66 9.10
C TRP A 398 10.39 -1.67 8.40
N THR A 399 10.73 -2.60 7.54
CA THR A 399 12.04 -2.63 6.87
C THR A 399 11.88 -2.55 5.37
N ILE A 400 10.71 -2.93 4.80
CA ILE A 400 10.29 -2.28 3.55
C ILE A 400 10.10 -0.80 3.91
N HIS A 401 9.58 -0.46 5.11
CA HIS A 401 9.57 0.93 5.60
C HIS A 401 10.91 1.47 6.11
N VAL A 402 11.92 0.73 6.57
CA VAL A 402 13.21 1.39 6.91
C VAL A 402 13.89 1.75 5.61
N MET A 403 13.97 0.86 4.63
CA MET A 403 14.51 1.21 3.31
C MET A 403 13.64 2.23 2.61
N ALA A 404 12.38 1.91 2.31
CA ALA A 404 11.48 2.80 1.59
C ALA A 404 11.10 4.01 2.44
N GLY A 405 10.91 3.88 3.74
CA GLY A 405 10.59 5.02 4.61
C GLY A 405 11.75 5.97 4.83
N THR A 406 13.00 5.51 4.95
CA THR A 406 14.15 6.44 4.94
C THR A 406 14.41 7.04 3.55
N SER A 407 13.86 6.44 2.48
CA SER A 407 14.01 6.92 1.10
C SER A 407 12.69 7.33 0.45
N ALA A 408 12.05 6.43 -0.31
CA ALA A 408 10.82 6.63 -1.06
C ALA A 408 9.69 7.35 -0.31
N HIS A 409 9.31 6.95 0.90
CA HIS A 409 8.23 7.61 1.65
C HIS A 409 8.66 9.00 2.14
N LEU A 410 9.89 9.14 2.64
CA LEU A 410 10.41 10.46 3.04
C LEU A 410 10.40 11.42 1.84
N TYR A 411 10.85 10.93 0.68
CA TYR A 411 10.83 11.68 -0.57
C TYR A 411 9.40 12.04 -0.98
N ALA A 412 8.46 11.09 -0.97
CA ALA A 412 7.05 11.31 -1.27
C ALA A 412 6.40 12.32 -0.33
N VAL A 413 6.69 12.26 0.98
CA VAL A 413 6.14 13.19 1.97
C VAL A 413 6.69 14.60 1.74
N VAL A 414 8.00 14.74 1.52
CA VAL A 414 8.61 16.04 1.20
C VAL A 414 8.02 16.60 -0.09
N GLN A 415 7.87 15.78 -1.13
CA GLN A 415 7.25 16.18 -2.39
C GLN A 415 5.79 16.60 -2.21
N GLY A 416 4.99 15.82 -1.49
CA GLY A 416 3.59 16.13 -1.22
C GLY A 416 3.43 17.42 -0.43
N LEU A 417 4.28 17.65 0.59
CA LEU A 417 4.30 18.91 1.33
C LEU A 417 4.69 20.09 0.43
N LEU A 418 5.70 19.94 -0.44
CA LEU A 418 6.06 20.98 -1.41
C LEU A 418 4.93 21.25 -2.41
N LYS A 419 4.24 20.23 -2.89
CA LYS A 419 3.08 20.38 -3.78
C LYS A 419 1.97 21.17 -3.10
N VAL A 420 1.66 20.86 -1.84
CA VAL A 420 0.60 21.55 -1.06
C VAL A 420 1.00 22.98 -0.69
N MET A 421 2.26 23.23 -0.31
CA MET A 421 2.72 24.53 0.16
C MET A 421 3.12 25.48 -0.97
N ALA A 422 3.70 24.97 -2.06
CA ALA A 422 4.30 25.76 -3.13
C ALA A 422 3.64 25.56 -4.50
N GLY A 423 2.64 24.68 -4.62
CA GLY A 423 1.91 24.45 -5.88
C GLY A 423 2.75 23.81 -7.00
N ILE A 424 3.93 23.26 -6.67
CA ILE A 424 4.84 22.66 -7.65
C ILE A 424 4.30 21.28 -8.04
N GLU A 425 3.79 21.15 -9.26
CA GLU A 425 3.48 19.86 -9.87
C GLU A 425 4.77 19.19 -10.35
N ILE A 426 5.16 18.09 -9.70
CA ILE A 426 6.32 17.31 -10.12
C ILE A 426 5.82 16.15 -10.95
N SER A 427 6.16 16.15 -12.25
CA SER A 427 5.82 15.06 -13.15
C SER A 427 6.68 13.83 -12.85
N PHE A 428 6.02 12.68 -12.76
CA PHE A 428 6.69 11.40 -12.60
C PHE A 428 7.10 10.85 -13.97
N THR A 429 8.33 10.38 -14.09
CA THR A 429 8.77 9.62 -15.27
C THR A 429 8.43 8.15 -15.08
N LEU A 430 7.56 7.61 -15.94
CA LEU A 430 7.21 6.19 -15.94
C LEU A 430 8.47 5.33 -16.10
N THR A 431 8.75 4.45 -15.13
CA THR A 431 9.81 3.46 -15.28
C THR A 431 9.30 2.35 -16.19
N ALA A 432 9.84 2.26 -17.41
CA ALA A 432 9.55 1.17 -18.32
C ALA A 432 10.03 -0.15 -17.70
N LYS A 433 9.15 -1.16 -17.64
CA LYS A 433 9.53 -2.54 -17.32
C LYS A 433 10.43 -3.00 -18.47
N ALA A 434 11.70 -3.29 -18.20
CA ALA A 434 12.57 -3.86 -19.21
C ALA A 434 11.98 -5.21 -19.64
N ALA A 435 11.89 -5.45 -20.94
CA ALA A 435 11.61 -6.79 -21.45
C ALA A 435 12.77 -7.70 -20.99
N ALA A 436 12.45 -8.84 -20.40
CA ALA A 436 13.44 -9.85 -20.07
C ALA A 436 14.16 -10.24 -21.38
N GLU A 437 15.45 -9.98 -21.47
CA GLU A 437 16.27 -10.58 -22.53
C GLU A 437 16.47 -12.07 -22.20
N ASP A 438 16.53 -12.92 -23.22
CA ASP A 438 16.78 -14.37 -23.07
C ASP A 438 18.17 -14.62 -22.47
N ASN A 439 18.25 -14.53 -21.14
CA ASN A 439 19.44 -14.82 -20.34
C ASN A 439 19.40 -16.28 -19.85
N GLU A 440 20.57 -16.94 -19.82
CA GLU A 440 20.72 -18.31 -19.31
C GLU A 440 20.37 -18.46 -17.82
N ASP A 441 20.37 -17.36 -17.05
CA ASP A 441 19.94 -17.32 -15.64
C ASP A 441 18.69 -16.44 -15.51
N ILE A 442 17.56 -17.10 -15.21
CA ILE A 442 16.24 -16.48 -15.03
C ILE A 442 16.19 -15.41 -13.93
N TYR A 443 17.18 -15.35 -13.03
CA TYR A 443 17.25 -14.38 -11.94
C TYR A 443 18.28 -13.26 -12.16
N ALA A 444 18.97 -13.23 -13.30
CA ALA A 444 20.06 -12.27 -13.55
C ALA A 444 19.60 -10.81 -13.38
N ASP A 445 18.43 -10.47 -13.91
CA ASP A 445 17.85 -9.12 -13.86
C ASP A 445 17.48 -8.68 -12.44
N LEU A 446 17.19 -9.62 -11.53
CA LEU A 446 16.88 -9.35 -10.12
C LEU A 446 18.10 -8.81 -9.35
N TYR A 447 19.30 -9.21 -9.76
CA TYR A 447 20.56 -8.83 -9.11
C TYR A 447 21.22 -7.59 -9.71
N VAL A 448 20.63 -7.00 -10.75
CA VAL A 448 21.13 -5.76 -11.37
C VAL A 448 20.81 -4.58 -10.46
N VAL A 449 21.83 -3.91 -9.95
CA VAL A 449 21.65 -2.69 -9.15
C VAL A 449 21.80 -1.48 -10.07
N LYS A 450 20.70 -0.75 -10.31
CA LYS A 450 20.71 0.54 -10.99
C LYS A 450 20.88 1.67 -9.96
N TRP A 451 21.76 2.62 -10.21
CA TRP A 451 21.93 3.76 -9.31
C TRP A 451 20.67 4.63 -9.27
N SER A 452 20.27 5.07 -8.08
CA SER A 452 19.15 5.99 -7.85
C SER A 452 19.43 6.87 -6.64
N SER A 453 18.96 8.12 -6.65
CA SER A 453 19.07 9.05 -5.52
C SER A 453 18.33 8.55 -4.28
N LEU A 454 17.34 7.67 -4.45
CA LEU A 454 16.63 7.00 -3.36
C LEU A 454 17.55 6.13 -2.49
N LEU A 455 18.71 5.71 -3.01
CA LEU A 455 19.67 4.91 -2.24
C LEU A 455 20.49 5.76 -1.24
N ILE A 456 20.56 7.08 -1.42
CA ILE A 456 21.44 7.96 -0.65
C ILE A 456 21.09 7.96 0.85
N PRO A 457 19.81 8.17 1.28
CA PRO A 457 19.49 8.20 2.71
C PRO A 457 19.82 6.90 3.47
N PRO A 458 19.42 5.68 3.00
CA PRO A 458 19.76 4.45 3.73
C PRO A 458 21.27 4.16 3.77
N ILE A 459 22.02 4.48 2.70
CA ILE A 459 23.49 4.40 2.72
C ILE A 459 24.07 5.33 3.80
N THR A 460 23.59 6.57 3.85
CA THR A 460 24.06 7.58 4.80
C THR A 460 23.78 7.17 6.25
N ILE A 461 22.58 6.67 6.54
CA ILE A 461 22.21 6.16 7.87
C ILE A 461 23.11 4.99 8.29
N GLY A 462 23.36 4.05 7.37
CA GLY A 462 24.25 2.92 7.61
C GLY A 462 25.67 3.37 7.96
N MET A 463 26.25 4.26 7.14
CA MET A 463 27.60 4.80 7.36
C MET A 463 27.71 5.54 8.68
N ILE A 464 26.75 6.42 9.00
CA ILE A 464 26.75 7.21 10.24
C ILE A 464 26.69 6.30 11.47
N ASN A 465 25.86 5.25 11.46
CA ASN A 465 25.79 4.31 12.58
C ASN A 465 27.08 3.48 12.74
N ILE A 466 27.72 3.06 11.64
CA ILE A 466 29.01 2.36 11.69
C ILE A 466 30.10 3.26 12.27
N ILE A 467 30.21 4.49 11.77
CA ILE A 467 31.19 5.48 12.24
C ILE A 467 30.95 5.81 13.71
N ALA A 468 29.69 5.97 14.12
CA ALA A 468 29.33 6.27 15.51
C ALA A 468 29.74 5.15 16.47
N ILE A 469 29.55 3.88 16.08
CA ILE A 469 30.02 2.72 16.87
C ILE A 469 31.55 2.74 17.00
N ALA A 470 32.27 2.93 15.89
CA ALA A 470 33.74 2.97 15.90
C ALA A 470 34.28 4.13 16.76
N PHE A 471 33.70 5.32 16.62
CA PHE A 471 34.04 6.50 17.41
C PHE A 471 33.78 6.28 18.90
N ALA A 472 32.60 5.77 19.26
CA ALA A 472 32.25 5.53 20.65
C ALA A 472 33.10 4.42 21.29
N PHE A 473 33.48 3.39 20.51
CA PHE A 473 34.42 2.37 20.96
C PHE A 473 35.79 2.98 21.27
N ALA A 474 36.37 3.72 20.32
CA ALA A 474 37.64 4.40 20.50
C ALA A 474 37.60 5.35 21.72
N ARG A 475 36.58 6.20 21.82
CA ARG A 475 36.40 7.11 22.96
C ARG A 475 36.35 6.37 24.30
N THR A 476 35.69 5.20 24.34
CA THR A 476 35.57 4.41 25.58
C THR A 476 36.89 3.73 25.95
N VAL A 477 37.64 3.22 24.98
CA VAL A 477 38.94 2.58 25.19
C VAL A 477 39.99 3.58 25.67
N TYR A 478 40.00 4.79 25.11
CA TYR A 478 40.99 5.82 25.43
C TYR A 478 40.57 6.78 26.56
N SER A 479 39.42 6.57 27.20
CA SER A 479 38.99 7.42 28.32
C SER A 479 39.60 6.97 29.65
N ASP A 480 39.99 7.92 30.50
CA ASP A 480 40.53 7.66 31.84
C ASP A 480 39.54 6.90 32.76
N ASN A 481 38.23 7.02 32.50
CA ASN A 481 37.18 6.28 33.21
C ASN A 481 36.19 5.65 32.22
N PRO A 482 36.45 4.42 31.75
CA PRO A 482 35.70 3.79 30.67
C PRO A 482 34.27 3.43 31.10
N ARG A 483 33.29 4.08 30.47
CA ARG A 483 31.86 3.85 30.71
C ARG A 483 31.27 2.79 29.77
N TRP A 484 31.73 1.56 29.89
CA TRP A 484 31.33 0.43 29.04
C TRP A 484 29.82 0.22 28.93
N GLY A 485 29.06 0.42 30.01
CA GLY A 485 27.59 0.28 29.98
C GLY A 485 26.90 1.24 28.99
N LYS A 486 27.40 2.48 28.86
CA LYS A 486 26.85 3.45 27.89
C LYS A 486 27.20 3.08 26.45
N PHE A 487 28.41 2.58 26.23
CA PHE A 487 28.83 2.07 24.93
C PHE A 487 28.00 0.86 24.51
N ILE A 488 27.83 -0.14 25.38
CA ILE A 488 27.05 -1.35 25.08
C ILE A 488 25.59 -1.00 24.77
N GLY A 489 24.97 -0.14 25.59
CA GLY A 489 23.59 0.29 25.36
C GLY A 489 23.40 1.05 24.04
N GLY A 490 24.23 2.05 23.76
CA GLY A 490 24.16 2.80 22.50
C GLY A 490 24.55 1.95 21.29
N GLY A 491 25.57 1.11 21.43
CA GLY A 491 26.06 0.20 20.41
C GLY A 491 25.01 -0.85 20.02
N PHE A 492 24.23 -1.34 21.00
CA PHE A 492 23.09 -2.22 20.74
C PHE A 492 22.06 -1.55 19.81
N PHE A 493 21.64 -0.32 20.09
CA PHE A 493 20.66 0.39 19.26
C PHE A 493 21.22 0.83 17.89
N SER A 494 22.51 1.11 17.76
CA SER A 494 23.10 1.36 16.44
C SER A 494 23.28 0.08 15.63
N PHE A 495 23.73 -1.01 16.26
CA PHE A 495 23.74 -2.33 15.65
C PHE A 495 22.34 -2.75 15.21
N TRP A 496 21.34 -2.41 16.00
CA TRP A 496 19.94 -2.63 15.70
C TRP A 496 19.52 -2.02 14.37
N VAL A 497 19.81 -0.74 14.17
CA VAL A 497 19.53 -0.04 12.90
C VAL A 497 20.27 -0.72 11.73
N LEU A 498 21.53 -1.12 11.94
CA LEU A 498 22.33 -1.77 10.91
C LEU A 498 21.81 -3.17 10.53
N ALA A 499 21.35 -3.95 11.50
CA ALA A 499 20.73 -5.25 11.25
C ALA A 499 19.49 -5.12 10.35
N HIS A 500 18.73 -4.03 10.49
CA HIS A 500 17.58 -3.73 9.65
C HIS A 500 17.97 -3.18 8.27
N LEU A 501 19.12 -2.52 8.14
CA LEU A 501 19.69 -2.16 6.83
C LEU A 501 20.40 -3.34 6.14
N TYR A 502 20.44 -4.53 6.73
CA TYR A 502 21.15 -5.67 6.15
C TYR A 502 20.52 -6.19 4.82
N PRO A 503 19.19 -6.31 4.67
CA PRO A 503 18.58 -6.66 3.38
C PRO A 503 18.89 -5.63 2.29
N PHE A 504 18.93 -4.33 2.65
CA PHE A 504 19.39 -3.26 1.77
C PHE A 504 20.81 -3.50 1.29
N ALA A 505 21.73 -3.76 2.23
CA ALA A 505 23.13 -4.03 1.93
C ALA A 505 23.28 -5.28 1.03
N LYS A 506 22.53 -6.36 1.29
CA LYS A 506 22.49 -7.55 0.42
C LYS A 506 21.99 -7.21 -0.99
N GLY A 507 20.96 -6.37 -1.11
CA GLY A 507 20.45 -5.92 -2.41
C GLY A 507 21.51 -5.13 -3.17
N LEU A 508 22.20 -4.23 -2.48
CA LEU A 508 23.29 -3.42 -3.03
C LEU A 508 24.49 -4.28 -3.48
N MET A 509 24.81 -5.35 -2.76
CA MET A 509 25.94 -6.25 -3.05
C MET A 509 25.72 -7.16 -4.30
N GLY A 510 24.51 -7.19 -4.86
CA GLY A 510 24.18 -7.91 -6.10
C GLY A 510 24.55 -9.41 -6.09
N ARG A 511 24.87 -9.96 -7.27
CA ARG A 511 25.18 -11.39 -7.48
C ARG A 511 26.54 -11.81 -6.91
N ARG A 512 27.52 -10.90 -6.83
CA ARG A 512 28.91 -11.21 -6.42
C ARG A 512 29.21 -10.96 -4.95
N GLY A 513 28.23 -10.49 -4.17
CA GLY A 513 28.45 -10.19 -2.74
C GLY A 513 29.43 -9.02 -2.51
N LYS A 514 29.61 -8.13 -3.49
CA LYS A 514 30.53 -6.99 -3.40
C LYS A 514 29.75 -5.69 -3.52
N THR A 515 29.96 -4.78 -2.59
CA THR A 515 29.36 -3.44 -2.65
C THR A 515 29.85 -2.71 -3.91
N PRO A 516 28.99 -2.11 -4.73
CA PRO A 516 29.37 -1.41 -5.95
C PRO A 516 30.34 -0.27 -5.63
N THR A 517 31.40 -0.11 -6.42
CA THR A 517 32.44 0.91 -6.20
C THR A 517 31.86 2.33 -6.09
N ILE A 518 30.77 2.61 -6.80
CA ILE A 518 30.07 3.91 -6.76
C ILE A 518 29.56 4.29 -5.36
N VAL A 519 29.23 3.31 -4.52
CA VAL A 519 28.79 3.53 -3.13
C VAL A 519 29.93 4.10 -2.29
N PHE A 520 31.14 3.56 -2.45
CA PHE A 520 32.33 4.05 -1.75
C PHE A 520 32.68 5.48 -2.22
N VAL A 521 32.57 5.76 -3.52
CA VAL A 521 32.82 7.09 -4.08
C VAL A 521 31.88 8.15 -3.49
N TRP A 522 30.57 7.88 -3.48
CA TRP A 522 29.60 8.82 -2.90
C TRP A 522 29.72 8.96 -1.39
N SER A 523 30.02 7.87 -0.67
CA SER A 523 30.30 7.95 0.78
C SER A 523 31.54 8.79 1.07
N GLY A 524 32.57 8.70 0.22
CA GLY A 524 33.77 9.52 0.31
C GLY A 524 33.46 10.99 0.03
N LEU A 525 32.72 11.29 -1.03
CA LEU A 525 32.29 12.65 -1.36
C LEU A 525 31.44 13.27 -0.24
N ILE A 526 30.44 12.57 0.28
CA ILE A 526 29.60 13.06 1.39
C ILE A 526 30.45 13.29 2.64
N SER A 527 31.33 12.33 2.99
CA SER A 527 32.23 12.48 4.13
C SER A 527 33.14 13.69 3.98
N ILE A 528 33.76 13.88 2.81
CA ILE A 528 34.60 15.04 2.50
C ILE A 528 33.79 16.33 2.64
N THR A 529 32.58 16.36 2.07
CA THR A 529 31.72 17.55 2.11
C THR A 529 31.36 17.92 3.53
N ILE A 530 30.95 16.95 4.36
CA ILE A 530 30.63 17.16 5.78
C ILE A 530 31.86 17.61 6.56
N SER A 531 33.03 17.00 6.32
CA SER A 531 34.28 17.40 6.97
C SER A 531 34.71 18.82 6.58
N LEU A 532 34.57 19.20 5.32
CA LEU A 532 34.84 20.55 4.84
C LEU A 532 33.85 21.57 5.42
N LEU A 533 32.57 21.21 5.51
CA LEU A 533 31.54 22.04 6.14
C LEU A 533 31.82 22.24 7.63
N TRP A 534 32.27 21.20 8.33
CA TRP A 534 32.67 21.28 9.73
C TRP A 534 33.88 22.19 9.93
N VAL A 535 34.92 22.06 9.09
CA VAL A 535 36.10 22.95 9.13
C VAL A 535 35.73 24.39 8.79
N ALA A 536 34.75 24.62 7.91
CA ALA A 536 34.27 25.96 7.59
C ALA A 536 33.45 26.59 8.75
N ILE A 537 32.68 25.79 9.49
CA ILE A 537 31.86 26.25 10.62
C ILE A 537 32.68 26.38 11.93
N SER A 538 33.69 25.53 12.11
CA SER A 538 34.59 25.53 13.27
C SER A 538 36.02 25.33 12.78
N PRO A 539 36.66 26.39 12.25
CA PRO A 539 38.06 26.34 11.86
C PRO A 539 38.92 26.03 13.09
N PRO A 540 39.92 25.14 12.97
CA PRO A 540 40.80 24.83 14.10
C PRO A 540 41.53 26.10 14.55
N ASP A 541 41.53 26.35 15.86
CA ASP A 541 42.21 27.50 16.46
C ASP A 541 43.69 27.48 16.12
N ALA A 542 44.15 28.47 15.37
CA ALA A 542 45.55 28.65 14.98
C ALA A 542 46.47 29.08 16.14
N ASN A 543 46.13 28.77 17.40
CA ASN A 543 46.87 29.20 18.58
C ASN A 543 46.88 28.14 19.69
N SER A 544 47.69 27.09 19.53
CA SER A 544 48.18 26.30 20.67
C SER A 544 49.50 25.59 20.39
N SER A 545 50.53 26.33 19.98
CA SER A 545 51.92 25.98 20.28
C SER A 545 52.79 27.22 20.18
N GLY A 546 53.25 27.70 21.35
CA GLY A 546 54.17 28.83 21.43
C GLY A 546 55.53 28.52 20.80
N GLY A 547 56.05 29.52 20.08
CA GLY A 547 57.48 29.75 19.86
C GLY A 547 58.16 28.90 18.78
N VAL A 548 58.29 29.43 17.56
CA VAL A 548 59.56 29.84 16.94
C VAL A 548 59.23 30.77 15.75
N ARG A 549 59.97 31.88 15.67
CA ARG A 549 59.89 32.92 14.64
C ARG A 549 60.11 32.37 13.23
N GLY A 550 59.22 32.82 12.33
CA GLY A 550 59.40 33.11 10.91
C GLY A 550 60.58 32.50 10.15
N THR A 551 60.24 31.61 9.23
CA THR A 551 60.86 31.54 7.89
C THR A 551 59.75 31.29 6.89
N GLY A 552 59.48 32.27 6.02
CA GLY A 552 58.51 32.14 4.94
C GLY A 552 58.95 31.07 3.94
N PHE A 553 58.01 30.22 3.56
CA PHE A 553 58.14 29.32 2.41
C PHE A 553 57.39 29.94 1.24
N GLN A 554 58.13 30.30 0.19
CA GLN A 554 57.62 30.82 -1.08
C GLN A 554 57.89 29.75 -2.14
N PHE A 555 56.86 29.29 -2.84
CA PHE A 555 57.02 28.36 -3.97
C PHE A 555 57.47 29.11 -5.25
N PRO A 556 58.28 28.47 -6.12
CA PRO A 556 58.69 29.02 -7.41
C PRO A 556 57.54 29.25 -8.38
#